data_AF-A0A7Y8EZZ8-F1
#
_entry.id   AF-A0A7Y8EZZ8-F1
#
_cell.length_a   1.000
_cell.length_b   1.000
_cell.length_c   1.000
_cell.angle_alpha   90.00
_cell.angle_beta   90.00
_cell.angle_gamma   90.00
#
_symmetry.space_group_name_H-M   'P 1'
#
loop_
_entity.id
_entity.type
_entity.pdbx_description
1 polymer ?
#
loop_
_entity_poly.entity_id
_entity_poly.type
_entity_poly.pdbx_seq_one_letter_code
_entity_poly.pdbx_strand_id
1 'polypeptide(L)'
;MRIALLAPLPPEKNGIADYANHFKAALEQVGVTVATPLAGVEGNSEAVQRALGGFDWQSVDLVHAELGGGRLGEFLALRELRKAYPNLPLTATVHDPERIVWRRERLPFPLNLLERLPSPLPQAAVVLADPLTLREER
;
A
#
# COMPACT_ATOMS: atom_id res chain seq x y z
N MET A 1 15.05 14.01 11.92
CA MET A 1 14.74 12.73 11.26
C MET A 1 13.65 12.99 10.23
N ARG A 2 13.78 12.39 9.05
CA ARG A 2 12.80 12.49 7.96
C ARG A 2 12.40 11.09 7.51
N ILE A 3 11.10 10.84 7.43
CA ILE A 3 10.58 9.53 7.01
C ILE A 3 9.69 9.67 5.79
N ALA A 4 9.60 8.61 4.99
CA ALA A 4 8.53 8.45 4.01
C ALA A 4 7.45 7.52 4.56
N LEU A 5 6.22 8.02 4.67
CA LEU A 5 5.04 7.26 5.06
C LEU A 5 4.29 6.78 3.81
N LEU A 6 4.24 5.45 3.63
CA LEU A 6 3.46 4.78 2.61
C LEU A 6 2.13 4.36 3.23
N ALA A 7 1.12 5.19 3.11
CA ALA A 7 -0.17 4.93 3.72
C ALA A 7 -1.31 5.54 2.90
N PRO A 8 -2.52 4.96 2.99
CA PRO A 8 -3.71 5.70 2.62
C PRO A 8 -3.83 6.94 3.51
N LEU A 9 -4.35 8.03 2.97
CA LEU A 9 -4.58 9.27 3.72
C LEU A 9 -5.97 9.83 3.38
N PRO A 10 -6.56 10.65 4.26
CA PRO A 10 -7.75 11.43 3.92
C PRO A 10 -7.56 12.14 2.58
N PRO A 11 -8.54 12.08 1.65
CA PRO A 11 -9.97 11.81 1.89
C PRO A 11 -10.41 10.34 1.82
N GLU A 12 -9.50 9.37 1.77
CA GLU A 12 -9.89 7.96 1.73
C GLU A 12 -10.61 7.56 3.02
N LYS A 13 -11.78 6.93 2.89
CA LYS A 13 -12.66 6.62 4.04
C LYS A 13 -12.40 5.21 4.57
N ASN A 14 -11.31 5.03 5.30
CA ASN A 14 -11.00 3.78 5.98
C ASN A 14 -10.22 4.02 7.29
N GLY A 15 -10.27 3.05 8.20
CA GLY A 15 -9.64 3.18 9.52
C GLY A 15 -8.11 3.29 9.47
N ILE A 16 -7.46 2.72 8.44
CA ILE A 16 -6.01 2.83 8.24
C ILE A 16 -5.64 4.26 7.86
N ALA A 17 -6.44 4.94 7.03
CA ALA A 17 -6.22 6.33 6.63
C ALA A 17 -6.35 7.28 7.82
N ASP A 18 -7.37 7.07 8.66
CA ASP A 18 -7.54 7.83 9.90
C ASP A 18 -6.37 7.60 10.85
N TYR A 19 -5.95 6.34 11.04
CA TYR A 19 -4.79 6.00 11.87
C TYR A 19 -3.51 6.65 11.33
N ALA A 20 -3.22 6.49 10.03
CA ALA A 20 -2.02 7.01 9.39
C ALA A 20 -1.93 8.54 9.50
N ASN A 21 -3.07 9.24 9.40
CA ASN A 21 -3.12 10.68 9.60
C ASN A 21 -2.81 11.08 11.06
N HIS A 22 -3.35 10.36 12.05
CA HIS A 22 -3.01 10.58 13.46
C HIS A 22 -1.55 10.26 13.75
N PHE A 23 -1.03 9.17 13.20
CA PHE A 23 0.37 8.77 13.32
C PHE A 23 1.31 9.82 12.73
N LYS A 24 1.04 10.28 11.50
CA LYS A 24 1.75 11.39 10.86
C LYS A 24 1.75 12.63 11.75
N ALA A 25 0.59 13.06 12.24
CA ALA A 25 0.48 14.24 13.09
C ALA A 25 1.27 14.11 14.39
N ALA A 26 1.22 12.94 15.04
CA ALA A 26 1.97 12.66 16.26
C ALA A 26 3.49 12.70 16.04
N LEU A 27 3.97 12.17 14.91
CA LEU A 27 5.38 12.24 14.52
C LEU A 27 5.83 13.67 14.25
N GLU A 28 5.02 14.46 13.53
CA GLU A 28 5.31 15.86 13.24
C GLU A 28 5.38 16.70 14.53
N GLN A 29 4.54 16.42 15.53
CA GLN A 29 4.56 17.07 16.84
C GLN A 29 5.86 16.85 17.63
N VAL A 30 6.55 15.72 17.41
CA VAL A 30 7.85 15.43 18.05
C VAL A 30 9.04 15.81 17.16
N GLY A 31 8.81 16.57 16.09
CA GLY A 31 9.86 17.11 15.22
C GLY A 31 10.36 16.17 14.13
N VAL A 32 9.62 15.09 13.83
CA VAL A 32 9.90 14.22 12.67
C VAL A 32 9.26 14.81 11.42
N THR A 33 10.03 14.95 10.35
CA THR A 33 9.51 15.36 9.04
C THR A 33 8.90 14.16 8.32
N VAL A 34 7.61 14.20 7.99
CA VAL A 34 6.93 13.09 7.31
C VAL A 34 6.61 13.45 5.87
N ALA A 35 7.22 12.74 4.92
CA ALA A 35 6.87 12.80 3.51
C ALA A 35 5.83 11.73 3.17
N THR A 36 4.88 12.05 2.29
CA THR A 36 3.78 11.14 1.89
C THR A 36 3.79 10.92 0.37
N PRO A 37 4.80 10.21 -0.17
CA PRO A 37 5.05 10.13 -1.62
C PRO A 37 3.96 9.41 -2.42
N LEU A 38 3.10 8.64 -1.76
CA LEU A 38 1.97 7.95 -2.37
C LEU A 38 0.62 8.65 -2.16
N ALA A 39 0.60 9.83 -1.55
CA ALA A 39 -0.65 10.56 -1.33
C ALA A 39 -1.35 10.87 -2.66
N GLY A 40 -2.56 10.34 -2.85
CA GLY A 40 -3.33 10.49 -4.08
C GLY A 40 -2.87 9.64 -5.25
N VAL A 41 -1.91 8.73 -5.05
CA VAL A 41 -1.44 7.79 -6.08
C VAL A 41 -2.40 6.59 -6.15
N GLU A 42 -2.77 6.19 -7.36
CA GLU A 42 -3.59 5.00 -7.57
C GLU A 42 -2.82 3.72 -7.17
N GLY A 43 -3.53 2.76 -6.54
CA GLY A 43 -2.95 1.50 -6.06
C GLY A 43 -2.65 0.45 -7.14
N ASN A 44 -2.17 0.85 -8.31
CA ASN A 44 -1.73 -0.04 -9.40
C ASN A 44 -0.21 0.08 -9.63
N SER A 45 0.40 -0.95 -10.24
CA SER A 45 1.86 -1.04 -10.39
C SER A 45 2.45 0.12 -11.19
N GLU A 46 1.74 0.58 -12.23
CA GLU A 46 2.24 1.64 -13.10
C GLU A 46 2.30 2.99 -12.35
N ALA A 47 1.23 3.35 -11.66
CA ALA A 47 1.15 4.58 -10.87
C ALA A 47 2.16 4.56 -9.70
N VAL A 48 2.28 3.41 -9.02
CA VAL A 48 3.26 3.22 -7.95
C VAL A 48 4.69 3.36 -8.48
N GLN A 49 5.05 2.70 -9.59
CA GLN A 49 6.40 2.82 -10.16
C GLN A 49 6.73 4.27 -10.55
N ARG A 50 5.78 4.99 -11.13
CA ARG A 50 5.95 6.41 -11.46
C ARG A 50 6.18 7.26 -10.21
N ALA A 51 5.40 7.03 -9.16
CA ALA A 51 5.56 7.74 -7.89
C ALA A 51 6.91 7.45 -7.23
N LEU A 52 7.35 6.18 -7.23
CA LEU A 52 8.67 5.80 -6.73
C LEU A 52 9.80 6.49 -7.50
N GLY A 53 9.70 6.61 -8.83
CA GLY A 53 10.69 7.30 -9.64
C GLY A 53 10.72 8.83 -9.46
N GLY A 54 9.64 9.42 -8.96
CA GLY A 54 9.50 10.87 -8.75
C GLY A 54 9.93 11.39 -7.38
N PHE A 55 10.28 10.49 -6.44
CA PHE A 55 10.64 10.86 -5.08
C PHE A 55 12.12 10.57 -4.80
N ASP A 56 12.80 11.50 -4.14
CA ASP A 56 14.18 11.31 -3.71
C ASP A 56 14.25 10.47 -2.42
N TRP A 57 14.48 9.16 -2.58
CA TRP A 57 14.59 8.19 -1.48
C TRP A 57 15.88 8.31 -0.67
N GLN A 58 16.90 9.04 -1.14
CA GLN A 58 18.09 9.32 -0.34
C GLN A 58 17.86 10.48 0.64
N SER A 59 16.78 11.26 0.45
CA SER A 59 16.39 12.34 1.35
C SER A 59 15.74 11.89 2.65
N VAL A 60 15.44 10.60 2.82
CA VAL A 60 14.74 10.05 4.00
C VAL A 60 15.62 9.07 4.76
N ASP A 61 15.49 9.07 6.08
CA ASP A 61 16.20 8.17 6.98
C ASP A 61 15.53 6.78 7.07
N LEU A 62 14.22 6.72 6.82
CA LEU A 62 13.38 5.54 7.01
C LEU A 62 12.13 5.61 6.13
N VAL A 63 11.68 4.45 5.66
CA VAL A 63 10.33 4.26 5.11
C VAL A 63 9.47 3.49 6.10
N HIS A 64 8.26 3.98 6.36
CA HIS A 64 7.24 3.27 7.14
C HIS A 64 6.01 3.03 6.26
N ALA A 65 5.50 1.80 6.23
CA ALA A 65 4.31 1.44 5.47
C ALA A 65 3.15 1.01 6.39
N GLU A 66 1.95 1.48 6.10
CA GLU A 66 0.72 1.04 6.74
C GLU A 66 0.07 0.01 5.83
N LEU A 67 0.14 -1.27 6.21
CA LEU A 67 -0.35 -2.40 5.44
C LEU A 67 -1.66 -2.94 6.04
N GLY A 68 -2.58 -3.37 5.19
CA GLY A 68 -3.83 -3.98 5.62
C GLY A 68 -4.71 -4.37 4.45
N GLY A 69 -5.94 -4.79 4.75
CA GLY A 69 -6.89 -5.29 3.74
C GLY A 69 -7.06 -4.35 2.55
N GLY A 70 -6.65 -4.80 1.36
CA GLY A 70 -6.84 -4.08 0.09
C GLY A 70 -5.81 -2.98 -0.21
N ARG A 71 -4.72 -2.88 0.57
CA ARG A 71 -3.65 -1.88 0.41
C ARG A 71 -2.53 -2.33 -0.54
N LEU A 72 -2.93 -2.67 -1.77
CA LEU A 72 -2.01 -3.20 -2.78
C LEU A 72 -0.94 -2.17 -3.17
N GLY A 73 -1.27 -0.88 -3.24
CA GLY A 73 -0.33 0.18 -3.63
C GLY A 73 0.84 0.30 -2.67
N GLU A 74 0.56 0.35 -1.37
CA GLU A 74 1.55 0.43 -0.30
C GLU A 74 2.43 -0.82 -0.26
N PHE A 75 1.83 -2.01 -0.43
CA PHE A 75 2.57 -3.28 -0.52
C PHE A 75 3.52 -3.30 -1.72
N LEU A 76 3.02 -2.96 -2.91
CA LEU A 76 3.82 -2.89 -4.14
C LEU A 76 4.98 -1.89 -3.97
N ALA A 77 4.70 -0.71 -3.41
CA ALA A 77 5.72 0.30 -3.18
C ALA A 77 6.83 -0.21 -2.25
N LEU A 78 6.46 -0.80 -1.11
CA LEU A 78 7.42 -1.35 -0.15
C LEU A 78 8.28 -2.47 -0.78
N ARG A 79 7.66 -3.35 -1.58
CA ARG A 79 8.35 -4.42 -2.30
C ARG A 79 9.35 -3.89 -3.32
N GLU A 80 8.96 -2.91 -4.13
CA GLU A 80 9.86 -2.34 -5.14
C GLU A 80 10.98 -1.50 -4.49
N LEU A 81 10.70 -0.80 -3.38
CA LEU A 81 11.73 -0.10 -2.60
C LEU A 81 12.76 -1.05 -2.01
N ARG A 82 12.34 -2.21 -1.50
CA ARG A 82 13.28 -3.23 -0.99
C ARG A 82 14.25 -3.70 -2.07
N LYS A 83 13.81 -3.80 -3.33
CA LYS A 83 14.65 -4.19 -4.46
C LYS A 83 15.59 -3.06 -4.89
N ALA A 84 15.07 -1.84 -5.01
CA ALA A 84 15.81 -0.68 -5.54
C ALA A 84 16.80 -0.08 -4.53
N TYR A 85 16.47 -0.09 -3.24
CA TYR A 85 17.24 0.53 -2.17
C TYR A 85 17.48 -0.47 -1.02
N PRO A 86 18.37 -1.48 -1.22
CA PRO A 86 18.56 -2.56 -0.24
C PRO A 86 19.01 -2.08 1.14
N ASN A 87 19.70 -0.94 1.21
CA ASN A 87 20.21 -0.34 2.44
C ASN A 87 19.26 0.66 3.09
N LEU A 88 18.14 1.03 2.44
CA LEU A 88 17.15 1.93 3.01
C LEU A 88 16.37 1.17 4.08
N PRO A 89 16.32 1.65 5.35
CA PRO A 89 15.50 1.01 6.37
C PRO A 89 14.02 1.04 5.97
N LEU A 90 13.37 -0.12 6.02
CA LEU A 90 11.96 -0.29 5.71
C LEU A 90 11.27 -0.92 6.93
N THR A 91 10.20 -0.29 7.40
CA THR A 91 9.34 -0.78 8.48
C THR A 91 7.90 -0.79 8.02
N ALA A 92 7.05 -1.59 8.67
CA ALA A 92 5.63 -1.61 8.38
C ALA A 92 4.82 -1.92 9.63
N THR A 93 3.64 -1.32 9.72
CA THR A 93 2.57 -1.72 10.62
C THR A 93 1.55 -2.52 9.82
N VAL A 94 1.19 -3.71 10.30
CA VAL A 94 0.20 -4.58 9.66
C VAL A 94 -1.08 -4.53 10.48
N HIS A 95 -2.13 -3.92 9.94
CA HIS A 95 -3.42 -3.72 10.61
C HIS A 95 -4.27 -4.98 10.61
N ASP A 96 -4.20 -5.77 9.52
CA ASP A 96 -4.94 -7.02 9.35
C ASP A 96 -3.96 -8.17 9.02
N PRO A 97 -3.31 -8.79 10.03
CA PRO A 97 -2.23 -9.75 9.80
C PRO A 97 -2.69 -11.04 9.12
N GLU A 98 -3.98 -11.32 9.15
CA GLU A 98 -4.59 -12.45 8.47
C GLU A 98 -4.53 -12.34 6.94
N ARG A 99 -4.46 -11.13 6.37
CA ARG A 99 -4.47 -10.88 4.90
C ARG A 99 -3.77 -9.57 4.53
N ILE A 100 -2.50 -9.67 4.15
CA ILE A 100 -1.66 -8.51 3.77
C ILE A 100 -2.02 -8.03 2.35
N VAL A 101 -2.36 -8.93 1.44
CA VAL A 101 -2.77 -8.65 0.05
C VAL A 101 -4.18 -9.18 -0.18
N TRP A 102 -5.20 -8.32 -0.01
CA TRP A 102 -6.60 -8.74 -0.14
C TRP A 102 -7.12 -8.77 -1.59
N ARG A 103 -6.39 -8.17 -2.53
CA ARG A 103 -6.77 -8.08 -3.94
C ARG A 103 -5.54 -8.05 -4.82
N ARG A 104 -5.54 -8.87 -5.88
CA ARG A 104 -4.51 -8.86 -6.92
C ARG A 104 -4.69 -7.64 -7.81
N GLU A 105 -3.60 -7.14 -8.38
CA GLU A 105 -3.68 -6.07 -9.39
C GLU A 105 -4.51 -6.48 -10.61
N ARG A 106 -4.41 -7.77 -10.99
CA ARG A 106 -5.17 -8.37 -12.08
C ARG A 106 -5.59 -9.78 -11.69
N LEU A 107 -6.89 -10.06 -11.81
CA LEU A 107 -7.38 -11.43 -11.71
C LEU A 107 -7.06 -12.23 -12.99
N PRO A 108 -6.77 -13.54 -12.89
CA PRO A 108 -6.63 -14.38 -14.07
C PRO A 108 -7.97 -14.59 -14.76
N PHE A 109 -7.95 -14.92 -16.05
CA PHE A 109 -9.15 -15.43 -16.72
C PHE A 109 -9.61 -16.75 -16.05
N PRO A 110 -10.90 -16.96 -15.77
CA PRO A 110 -12.04 -16.11 -16.14
C PRO A 110 -12.48 -15.09 -15.07
N LEU A 111 -11.81 -15.02 -13.92
CA LEU A 111 -12.22 -14.17 -12.79
C LEU A 111 -12.18 -12.67 -13.12
N ASN A 112 -11.31 -12.24 -14.03
CA ASN A 112 -11.26 -10.86 -14.51
C ASN A 112 -12.57 -10.37 -15.20
N LEU A 113 -13.38 -11.28 -15.73
CA LEU A 113 -14.69 -10.94 -16.31
C LEU A 113 -15.67 -10.55 -15.21
N LEU A 114 -15.59 -11.22 -14.06
CA LEU A 114 -16.48 -10.98 -12.92
C LEU A 114 -16.26 -9.61 -12.27
N GLU A 115 -15.03 -9.06 -12.34
CA GLU A 115 -14.72 -7.70 -11.85
C GLU A 115 -15.44 -6.58 -12.62
N ARG A 116 -15.86 -6.85 -13.86
CA ARG A 116 -16.54 -5.87 -14.73
C ARG A 116 -18.06 -5.93 -14.63
N LEU A 117 -18.60 -6.89 -13.86
CA LEU A 117 -20.03 -7.11 -13.72
C LEU A 117 -20.56 -6.38 -12.47
N PRO A 118 -21.87 -6.07 -12.42
CA PRO A 118 -22.47 -5.44 -11.24
C PRO A 118 -22.36 -6.32 -9.99
N SER A 119 -22.44 -5.67 -8.83
CA SER A 119 -22.50 -6.34 -7.52
C SER A 119 -23.59 -7.43 -7.51
N PRO A 120 -23.35 -8.62 -6.92
CA PRO A 120 -22.22 -8.98 -6.04
C PRO A 120 -21.06 -9.75 -6.72
N LEU A 121 -20.98 -9.72 -8.06
CA LEU A 121 -20.03 -10.55 -8.82
C LEU A 121 -18.55 -10.17 -8.61
N PRO A 122 -18.18 -8.88 -8.47
CA PRO A 122 -16.81 -8.50 -8.11
C PRO A 122 -16.38 -9.04 -6.75
N GLN A 123 -17.28 -9.04 -5.77
CA GLN A 123 -17.01 -9.56 -4.42
C GLN A 123 -16.80 -11.07 -4.44
N ALA A 124 -17.61 -11.80 -5.23
CA ALA A 124 -17.41 -13.23 -5.43
C ALA A 124 -16.05 -13.53 -6.11
N ALA A 125 -15.63 -12.70 -7.06
CA ALA A 125 -14.34 -12.84 -7.74
C ALA A 125 -13.15 -12.71 -6.76
N VAL A 126 -13.23 -11.77 -5.81
CA VAL A 126 -12.21 -11.58 -4.76
C VAL A 126 -12.13 -12.81 -3.86
N VAL A 127 -13.27 -13.34 -3.40
CA VAL A 127 -13.31 -14.55 -2.56
C VAL A 127 -12.76 -15.78 -3.30
N LEU A 128 -13.07 -15.93 -4.59
CA LEU A 128 -12.57 -17.04 -5.40
C LEU A 128 -11.07 -16.91 -5.73
N ALA A 129 -10.54 -15.68 -5.76
CA ALA A 129 -9.13 -15.41 -5.99
C ALA A 129 -8.26 -15.58 -4.74
N ASP A 130 -8.87 -15.87 -3.59
CA ASP A 130 -8.22 -15.92 -2.29
C ASP A 130 -7.00 -16.86 -2.18
N PRO A 131 -7.01 -18.07 -2.80
CA PRO A 131 -5.83 -18.93 -2.81
C PRO A 131 -4.66 -18.34 -3.62
N LEU A 132 -4.94 -17.42 -4.55
CA LEU A 132 -3.94 -16.78 -5.40
C LEU A 132 -3.31 -15.57 -4.73
N THR A 133 -4.09 -14.79 -3.97
CA THR A 133 -3.56 -13.69 -3.15
C THR A 133 -2.60 -14.22 -2.07
N LEU A 134 -2.95 -15.32 -1.40
CA LEU A 134 -2.06 -16.01 -0.44
C LEU A 134 -0.72 -16.46 -1.04
N ARG A 135 -0.65 -16.68 -2.36
CA ARG A 135 0.62 -17.00 -3.04
C ARG A 135 1.49 -15.78 -3.31
N GLU A 136 0.90 -14.59 -3.46
CA GLU A 136 1.65 -13.33 -3.65
C GLU A 136 2.21 -12.77 -2.35
N GLU A 137 1.68 -13.21 -1.21
CA GLU A 137 2.17 -12.88 0.13
C GLU A 137 3.42 -13.67 0.55
N ARG A 138 3.74 -14.78 -0.14
CA ARG A 138 4.89 -15.67 0.15
C ARG A 138 6.09 -15.34 -0.73
#